data_AF-A0A1E1MLJ6-F1
#
_entry.id   AF-A0A1E1MLJ6-F1
#
_cell.length_a   1.000
_cell.length_b   1.000
_cell.length_c   1.000
_cell.angle_alpha   90.00
_cell.angle_beta   90.00
_cell.angle_gamma   90.00
#
_symmetry.space_group_name_H-M   'P 1'
#
loop_
_entity.id
_entity.type
_entity.pdbx_description
1 polymer ?
#
loop_
_entity_poly.entity_id
_entity_poly.type
_entity_poly.pdbx_seq_one_letter_code
_entity_poly.pdbx_strand_id
1 'polypeptide(L)'
;MQYSSNAFEVKCQRQSGSYPAQLFNINPFFGDSSSFDFVACSGDKLEDIDAQVKKLAQKKFDLITLTISGNDFGFGNIAGACVYQTRSANITNPQKVCDSALTTGEAHVANRSIWDSFIQKLSLIKSTSLNEGGRIFVTGYAKFFANTVDGDACNSISFFPIPQLAVNMTVSTRRRANALVGAVNRGIQRSTEKGAPNVQFIDFDKLYAGRRFCEAKNSNDPIGANNPNVFFNDLTTILPAVGAANFTKQTPGLKVDITNVLQQKSVFHPKTGAHRILAAEMNYNILLHSTIPVIPHV
;
A
#
# COMPACT_ATOMS: atom_id res chain seq x y z
N MET A 1 -15.24 -0.57 -16.66
CA MET A 1 -14.57 -1.72 -16.01
C MET A 1 -14.68 -2.91 -16.94
N GLN A 2 -13.59 -3.39 -17.52
CA GLN A 2 -13.49 -4.76 -18.04
C GLN A 2 -12.74 -5.57 -16.98
N TYR A 3 -13.35 -6.64 -16.47
CA TYR A 3 -12.72 -7.55 -15.51
C TYR A 3 -12.12 -8.75 -16.23
N SER A 4 -11.01 -9.25 -15.68
CA SER A 4 -10.47 -10.57 -15.97
C SER A 4 -11.32 -11.63 -15.24
N SER A 5 -11.80 -12.64 -15.97
CA SER A 5 -12.58 -13.78 -15.47
C SER A 5 -11.71 -14.83 -14.74
N ASN A 6 -10.43 -14.56 -14.51
CA ASN A 6 -9.47 -15.51 -13.99
C ASN A 6 -9.58 -15.63 -12.45
N ALA A 7 -9.89 -16.82 -11.94
CA ALA A 7 -10.00 -17.14 -10.51
C ALA A 7 -8.73 -16.79 -9.69
N PHE A 8 -7.56 -16.77 -10.34
CA PHE A 8 -6.30 -16.37 -9.72
C PHE A 8 -6.23 -14.85 -9.41
N GLU A 9 -6.82 -14.01 -10.26
CA GLU A 9 -6.95 -12.56 -10.02
C GLU A 9 -7.80 -12.29 -8.77
N VAL A 10 -8.89 -13.04 -8.62
CA VAL A 10 -9.80 -12.95 -7.47
C VAL A 10 -9.11 -13.34 -6.18
N LYS A 11 -8.34 -14.44 -6.16
CA LYS A 11 -7.58 -14.86 -4.96
C LYS A 11 -6.57 -13.80 -4.53
N CYS A 12 -5.85 -13.22 -5.48
CA CYS A 12 -4.82 -12.24 -5.23
C CYS A 12 -5.34 -10.82 -5.02
N GLN A 13 -6.65 -10.58 -5.14
CA GLN A 13 -7.29 -9.27 -4.99
C GLN A 13 -6.71 -8.22 -5.95
N ARG A 14 -6.30 -8.64 -7.15
CA ARG A 14 -5.80 -7.71 -8.17
C ARG A 14 -6.96 -6.94 -8.78
N GLN A 15 -6.78 -5.63 -8.97
CA GLN A 15 -7.82 -4.73 -9.42
C GLN A 15 -7.33 -3.85 -10.57
N SER A 16 -8.22 -3.57 -11.54
CA SER A 16 -7.94 -2.62 -12.63
C SER A 16 -7.76 -1.18 -12.15
N GLY A 17 -8.23 -0.86 -10.94
CA GLY A 17 -7.97 0.41 -10.27
C GLY A 17 -6.61 0.50 -9.55
N SER A 18 -5.76 -0.52 -9.62
CA SER A 18 -4.42 -0.51 -9.02
C SER A 18 -3.44 0.33 -9.84
N TYR A 19 -2.34 0.79 -9.22
CA TYR A 19 -1.37 1.63 -9.91
C TYR A 19 -0.68 0.95 -11.10
N PRO A 20 -0.37 -0.37 -11.12
CA PRO A 20 0.22 -1.01 -12.30
C PRO A 20 -0.73 -0.99 -13.50
N ALA A 21 -2.01 -1.31 -13.27
CA ALA A 21 -3.03 -1.28 -14.31
C ALA A 21 -3.31 0.15 -14.80
N GLN A 22 -3.38 1.11 -13.89
CA GLN A 22 -3.54 2.52 -14.27
C GLN A 22 -2.32 3.05 -15.03
N LEU A 23 -1.10 2.75 -14.59
CA LEU A 23 0.14 3.12 -15.28
C LEU A 23 0.16 2.55 -16.69
N PHE A 24 -0.22 1.28 -16.84
CA PHE A 24 -0.29 0.65 -18.15
C PHE A 24 -1.24 1.35 -19.11
N ASN A 25 -2.42 1.74 -18.61
CA ASN A 25 -3.44 2.39 -19.43
C ASN A 25 -3.12 3.84 -19.80
N ILE A 26 -2.30 4.55 -19.02
CA ILE A 26 -2.01 5.98 -19.26
C ILE A 26 -0.71 6.21 -20.05
N ASN A 27 0.18 5.21 -20.12
CA ASN A 27 1.45 5.36 -20.82
C ASN A 27 1.29 4.96 -22.30
N PRO A 28 1.39 5.89 -23.26
CA PRO A 28 1.15 5.61 -24.68
C PRO A 28 2.27 4.79 -25.34
N PHE A 29 3.39 4.58 -24.65
CA PHE A 29 4.54 3.82 -25.17
C PHE A 29 4.49 2.35 -24.76
N PHE A 30 3.55 1.97 -23.88
CA PHE A 30 3.37 0.57 -23.56
C PHE A 30 2.62 -0.12 -24.70
N GLY A 31 3.03 -1.35 -25.00
CA GLY A 31 2.44 -2.15 -26.07
C GLY A 31 1.00 -2.58 -25.76
N ASP A 32 0.56 -3.64 -26.42
CA ASP A 32 -0.75 -4.22 -26.13
C ASP A 32 -0.79 -4.99 -24.80
N SER A 33 -1.95 -5.53 -24.44
CA SER A 33 -2.13 -6.29 -23.19
C SER A 33 -1.20 -7.50 -23.04
N SER A 34 -0.62 -8.03 -24.14
CA SER A 34 0.34 -9.14 -24.07
C SER A 34 1.70 -8.70 -23.52
N SER A 35 1.95 -7.39 -23.46
CA SER A 35 3.16 -6.75 -22.92
C SER A 35 3.08 -6.50 -21.40
N PHE A 36 1.99 -6.91 -20.74
CA PHE A 36 1.75 -6.66 -19.31
C PHE A 36 1.51 -7.96 -18.53
N ASP A 37 2.44 -8.27 -17.61
CA ASP A 37 2.29 -9.37 -16.67
C ASP A 37 2.08 -8.85 -15.24
N PHE A 38 0.99 -9.26 -14.58
CA PHE A 38 0.62 -8.78 -13.25
C PHE A 38 0.63 -9.90 -12.21
N VAL A 39 1.76 -10.08 -11.53
CA VAL A 39 1.99 -11.21 -10.61
C VAL A 39 1.85 -10.86 -9.12
N ALA A 40 1.57 -9.61 -8.76
CA ALA A 40 1.40 -9.19 -7.37
C ALA A 40 0.22 -9.91 -6.69
N CYS A 41 0.34 -10.21 -5.41
CA CYS A 41 -0.73 -10.85 -4.64
C CYS A 41 -0.87 -10.23 -3.25
N SER A 42 -2.11 -10.00 -2.82
CA SER A 42 -2.41 -9.53 -1.47
C SER A 42 -1.85 -10.51 -0.43
N GLY A 43 -1.06 -9.98 0.51
CA GLY A 43 -0.48 -10.75 1.62
C GLY A 43 0.95 -11.24 1.37
N ASP A 44 1.48 -11.07 0.15
CA ASP A 44 2.83 -11.52 -0.18
C ASP A 44 3.90 -10.81 0.67
N LYS A 45 4.91 -11.59 1.04
CA LYS A 45 6.12 -11.20 1.75
C LYS A 45 7.34 -11.30 0.84
N LEU A 46 8.52 -10.96 1.36
CA LEU A 46 9.78 -11.09 0.62
C LEU A 46 10.04 -12.52 0.14
N GLU A 47 9.67 -13.54 0.92
CA GLU A 47 9.85 -14.95 0.57
C GLU A 47 9.00 -15.40 -0.63
N ASP A 48 7.92 -14.68 -0.95
CA ASP A 48 7.01 -15.02 -2.06
C ASP A 48 7.51 -14.52 -3.42
N ILE A 49 8.54 -13.65 -3.45
CA ILE A 49 9.09 -13.09 -4.69
C ILE A 49 9.62 -14.17 -5.63
N ASP A 50 10.23 -15.24 -5.11
CA ASP A 50 10.75 -16.33 -5.92
C ASP A 50 9.64 -17.02 -6.73
N ALA A 51 8.46 -17.18 -6.11
CA ALA A 51 7.30 -17.75 -6.77
C ALA A 51 6.69 -16.77 -7.79
N GLN A 52 6.70 -15.46 -7.51
CA GLN A 52 6.28 -14.45 -8.48
C GLN A 52 7.20 -14.42 -9.72
N VAL A 53 8.52 -14.40 -9.52
CA VAL A 53 9.51 -14.41 -10.61
C VAL A 53 9.38 -15.69 -11.45
N LYS A 54 9.18 -16.85 -10.83
CA LYS A 54 8.94 -18.11 -11.55
C LYS A 54 7.70 -18.04 -12.47
N LYS A 55 6.62 -17.36 -12.05
CA LYS A 55 5.41 -17.19 -12.88
C LYS A 55 5.65 -16.35 -14.13
N LEU A 56 6.68 -15.51 -14.13
CA LEU A 56 7.08 -14.73 -15.32
C LEU A 56 7.76 -15.59 -16.40
N ALA A 57 8.03 -16.87 -16.12
CA ALA A 57 8.53 -17.84 -17.11
C ALA A 57 9.76 -17.34 -17.90
N GLN A 58 10.70 -16.69 -17.21
CA GLN A 58 11.92 -16.10 -17.79
C GLN A 58 11.68 -14.96 -18.80
N LYS A 59 10.45 -14.45 -18.92
CA LYS A 59 10.20 -13.20 -19.65
C LYS A 59 10.97 -12.06 -18.99
N LYS A 60 11.46 -11.15 -19.84
CA LYS A 60 12.14 -9.93 -19.41
C LYS A 60 11.32 -8.70 -19.79
N PHE A 61 11.42 -7.67 -18.97
CA PHE A 61 10.63 -6.45 -19.05
C PHE A 61 11.52 -5.21 -19.03
N ASP A 62 11.09 -4.16 -19.73
CA ASP A 62 11.76 -2.86 -19.71
C ASP A 62 11.40 -2.04 -18.48
N LEU A 63 10.27 -2.35 -17.85
CA LEU A 63 9.81 -1.73 -16.62
C LEU A 63 9.23 -2.78 -15.67
N ILE A 64 9.69 -2.75 -14.42
CA ILE A 64 9.12 -3.51 -13.31
C ILE A 64 8.72 -2.53 -12.22
N THR A 65 7.52 -2.65 -11.68
CA THR A 65 7.11 -1.91 -10.49
C THR A 65 6.97 -2.86 -9.31
N LEU A 66 7.46 -2.45 -8.13
CA LEU A 66 7.49 -3.29 -6.94
C LEU A 66 7.03 -2.52 -5.69
N THR A 67 6.08 -3.10 -4.97
CA THR A 67 5.76 -2.73 -3.59
C THR A 67 5.76 -4.02 -2.78
N ILE A 68 6.73 -4.19 -1.88
CA ILE A 68 6.90 -5.43 -1.10
C ILE A 68 7.41 -5.08 0.31
N SER A 69 7.45 -6.05 1.22
CA SER A 69 7.94 -5.98 2.61
C SER A 69 7.00 -5.44 3.70
N GLY A 70 5.89 -4.79 3.37
CA GLY A 70 4.97 -4.27 4.40
C GLY A 70 4.38 -5.38 5.29
N ASN A 71 4.18 -6.57 4.73
CA ASN A 71 3.74 -7.75 5.46
C ASN A 71 4.85 -8.36 6.33
N ASP A 72 6.10 -8.30 5.89
CA ASP A 72 7.28 -8.71 6.68
C ASP A 72 7.46 -7.81 7.93
N PHE A 73 7.07 -6.53 7.84
CA PHE A 73 7.06 -5.59 8.97
C PHE A 73 5.75 -5.60 9.77
N GLY A 74 4.79 -6.47 9.43
CA GLY A 74 3.58 -6.68 10.22
C GLY A 74 2.55 -5.55 10.16
N PHE A 75 2.52 -4.75 9.09
CA PHE A 75 1.59 -3.61 8.98
C PHE A 75 0.11 -4.02 9.13
N GLY A 76 -0.30 -5.17 8.60
CA GLY A 76 -1.66 -5.69 8.81
C GLY A 76 -1.96 -6.00 10.28
N ASN A 77 -1.01 -6.59 11.00
CA ASN A 77 -1.15 -6.86 12.44
C ASN A 77 -1.24 -5.57 13.24
N ILE A 78 -0.43 -4.56 12.89
CA ILE A 78 -0.48 -3.23 13.52
C ILE A 78 -1.83 -2.56 13.23
N ALA A 79 -2.33 -2.60 11.99
CA ALA A 79 -3.64 -2.03 11.66
C ALA A 79 -4.76 -2.67 12.52
N GLY A 80 -4.79 -4.00 12.61
CA GLY A 80 -5.76 -4.72 13.44
C GLY A 80 -5.61 -4.42 14.93
N ALA A 81 -4.38 -4.51 15.46
CA ALA A 81 -4.09 -4.38 16.88
C ALA A 81 -4.16 -2.94 17.40
N CYS A 82 -3.87 -1.94 16.57
CA CYS A 82 -3.73 -0.54 16.99
C CYS A 82 -4.84 0.37 16.48
N VAL A 83 -5.44 0.07 15.33
CA VAL A 83 -6.45 0.94 14.74
C VAL A 83 -7.85 0.44 15.00
N TYR A 84 -8.09 -0.85 14.77
CA TYR A 84 -9.35 -1.51 15.07
C TYR A 84 -9.36 -2.13 16.46
N GLN A 85 -8.79 -1.41 17.43
CA GLN A 85 -8.76 -1.82 18.83
C GLN A 85 -10.18 -2.02 19.36
N THR A 86 -10.39 -3.17 20.00
CA THR A 86 -11.67 -3.50 20.65
C THR A 86 -11.47 -3.99 22.07
N ARG A 87 -12.43 -3.68 22.94
CA ARG A 87 -12.60 -4.36 24.22
C ARG A 87 -13.50 -5.58 24.01
N SER A 88 -13.07 -6.73 24.50
CA SER A 88 -13.88 -7.96 24.51
C SER A 88 -13.51 -8.82 25.71
N ALA A 89 -14.26 -9.90 25.96
CA ALA A 89 -13.92 -10.85 27.01
C ALA A 89 -12.48 -11.40 26.89
N ASN A 90 -11.96 -11.50 25.67
CA ASN A 90 -10.61 -12.00 25.37
C ASN A 90 -9.56 -10.88 25.29
N ILE A 91 -9.97 -9.61 25.20
CA ILE A 91 -9.07 -8.46 25.05
C ILE A 91 -9.45 -7.41 26.10
N THR A 92 -8.89 -7.57 27.30
CA THR A 92 -9.10 -6.68 28.44
C THR A 92 -8.18 -5.46 28.43
N ASN A 93 -7.02 -5.56 27.75
CA ASN A 93 -6.07 -4.46 27.57
C ASN A 93 -5.68 -4.29 26.08
N PRO A 94 -6.50 -3.59 25.29
CA PRO A 94 -6.27 -3.40 23.85
C PRO A 94 -4.97 -2.64 23.55
N GLN A 95 -4.59 -1.68 24.40
CA GLN A 95 -3.37 -0.91 24.23
C GLN A 95 -2.12 -1.81 24.35
N LYS A 96 -2.11 -2.77 25.27
CA LYS A 96 -1.00 -3.73 25.38
C LYS A 96 -0.85 -4.60 24.11
N VAL A 97 -1.97 -4.97 23.48
CA VAL A 97 -1.96 -5.71 22.21
C VAL A 97 -1.40 -4.84 21.09
N CYS A 98 -1.82 -3.57 21.01
CA CYS A 98 -1.25 -2.59 20.07
C CYS A 98 0.26 -2.40 20.30
N ASP A 99 0.68 -2.16 21.53
CA ASP A 99 2.08 -1.93 21.88
C ASP A 99 2.95 -3.12 21.51
N SER A 100 2.46 -4.35 21.73
CA SER A 100 3.15 -5.56 21.31
C SER A 100 3.33 -5.62 19.79
N ALA A 101 2.29 -5.31 19.00
CA ALA A 101 2.37 -5.33 17.55
C ALA A 101 3.34 -4.28 17.01
N LEU A 102 3.33 -3.07 17.58
CA LEU A 102 4.28 -2.01 17.22
C LEU A 102 5.72 -2.41 17.57
N THR A 103 5.96 -2.93 18.77
CA THR A 103 7.30 -3.39 19.19
C THR A 103 7.83 -4.49 18.29
N THR A 104 6.99 -5.44 17.86
CA THR A 104 7.38 -6.47 16.89
C THR A 104 7.77 -5.85 15.54
N GLY A 105 6.97 -4.91 15.02
CA GLY A 105 7.30 -4.22 13.78
C GLY A 105 8.60 -3.40 13.87
N GLU A 106 8.80 -2.69 14.97
CA GLU A 106 10.02 -1.94 15.28
C GLU A 106 11.26 -2.87 15.33
N ALA A 107 11.12 -4.04 15.96
CA ALA A 107 12.18 -5.05 15.98
C ALA A 107 12.49 -5.63 14.60
N HIS A 108 11.47 -5.86 13.75
CA HIS A 108 11.68 -6.30 12.37
C HIS A 108 12.41 -5.25 11.54
N VAL A 109 12.07 -3.96 11.69
CA VAL A 109 12.80 -2.88 11.01
C VAL A 109 14.26 -2.80 11.44
N ALA A 110 14.55 -3.05 12.72
CA ALA A 110 15.92 -3.11 13.23
C ALA A 110 16.69 -4.37 12.77
N ASN A 111 15.99 -5.40 12.30
CA ASN A 111 16.61 -6.65 11.88
C ASN A 111 17.26 -6.51 10.49
N ARG A 112 18.58 -6.54 10.46
CA ARG A 112 19.38 -6.45 9.23
C ARG A 112 19.09 -7.57 8.24
N SER A 113 18.76 -8.77 8.69
CA SER A 113 18.54 -9.91 7.76
C SER A 113 17.34 -9.71 6.84
N ILE A 114 16.31 -8.96 7.28
CA ILE A 114 15.16 -8.61 6.43
C ILE A 114 15.61 -7.68 5.29
N TRP A 115 16.46 -6.70 5.59
CA TRP A 115 17.00 -5.79 4.58
C TRP A 115 17.97 -6.48 3.62
N ASP A 116 18.80 -7.40 4.12
CA ASP A 116 19.66 -8.22 3.27
C ASP A 116 18.82 -9.11 2.34
N SER A 117 17.72 -9.70 2.84
CA SER A 117 16.75 -10.44 2.03
C SER A 117 16.10 -9.53 0.97
N PHE A 118 15.68 -8.31 1.34
CA PHE A 118 15.11 -7.34 0.39
C PHE A 118 16.07 -7.08 -0.78
N ILE A 119 17.35 -6.83 -0.48
CA ILE A 119 18.38 -6.58 -1.50
C ILE A 119 18.57 -7.83 -2.38
N GLN A 120 18.59 -9.02 -1.78
CA GLN A 120 18.70 -10.28 -2.54
C GLN A 120 17.51 -10.48 -3.49
N LYS A 121 16.28 -10.20 -3.04
CA LYS A 121 15.08 -10.30 -3.89
C LYS A 121 15.07 -9.27 -5.01
N LEU A 122 15.51 -8.04 -4.73
CA LEU A 122 15.68 -7.03 -5.77
C LEU A 122 16.73 -7.45 -6.82
N SER A 123 17.87 -8.01 -6.38
CA SER A 123 18.90 -8.57 -7.27
C SER A 123 18.38 -9.74 -8.11
N LEU A 124 17.57 -10.62 -7.52
CA LEU A 124 16.91 -11.72 -8.23
C LEU A 124 15.99 -11.20 -9.34
N ILE A 125 15.11 -10.24 -9.03
CA ILE A 125 14.22 -9.62 -10.02
C ILE A 125 15.02 -8.99 -11.15
N LYS A 126 16.08 -8.24 -10.82
CA LYS A 126 16.96 -7.59 -11.80
C LYS A 126 17.64 -8.59 -12.73
N SER A 127 18.20 -9.68 -12.20
CA SER A 127 18.96 -10.63 -13.02
C SER A 127 18.08 -11.53 -13.89
N THR A 128 16.86 -11.84 -13.42
CA THR A 128 15.98 -12.81 -14.09
C THR A 128 14.93 -12.19 -14.98
N SER A 129 14.43 -10.99 -14.64
CA SER A 129 13.23 -10.43 -15.27
C SER A 129 13.44 -9.04 -15.88
N LEU A 130 14.61 -8.41 -15.73
CA LEU A 130 14.85 -7.09 -16.30
C LEU A 130 15.64 -7.18 -17.61
N ASN A 131 15.18 -6.44 -18.64
CA ASN A 131 15.96 -6.23 -19.86
C ASN A 131 17.18 -5.35 -19.58
N GLU A 132 18.18 -5.44 -20.46
CA GLU A 132 19.27 -4.47 -20.48
C GLU A 132 18.70 -3.06 -20.72
N GLY A 133 19.15 -2.07 -19.94
CA GLY A 133 18.59 -0.72 -19.95
C GLY A 133 17.20 -0.58 -19.30
N GLY A 134 16.56 -1.68 -18.90
CA GLY A 134 15.28 -1.67 -18.20
C GLY A 134 15.36 -1.05 -16.81
N ARG A 135 14.21 -0.67 -16.24
CA ARG A 135 14.10 0.03 -14.95
C ARG A 135 13.20 -0.71 -13.95
N ILE A 136 13.54 -0.58 -12.66
CA ILE A 136 12.71 -1.05 -11.55
C ILE A 136 12.29 0.15 -10.71
N PHE A 137 10.98 0.37 -10.58
CA PHE A 137 10.43 1.36 -9.65
C PHE A 137 9.95 0.66 -8.40
N VAL A 138 10.60 0.95 -7.27
CA VAL A 138 10.26 0.38 -5.97
C VAL A 138 9.56 1.45 -5.15
N THR A 139 8.32 1.21 -4.74
CA THR A 139 7.55 2.21 -4.00
C THR A 139 7.73 2.04 -2.49
N GLY A 140 7.74 3.16 -1.78
CA GLY A 140 7.48 3.17 -0.33
C GLY A 140 6.01 2.93 0.00
N TYR A 141 5.69 3.03 1.29
CA TYR A 141 4.35 3.00 1.86
C TYR A 141 3.95 4.39 2.36
N ALA A 142 2.67 4.74 2.26
CA ALA A 142 2.18 5.97 2.85
C ALA A 142 1.98 5.86 4.36
N LYS A 143 2.34 6.91 5.09
CA LYS A 143 1.97 7.06 6.50
C LYS A 143 0.45 7.10 6.61
N PHE A 144 -0.07 6.40 7.62
CA PHE A 144 -1.50 6.21 7.78
C PHE A 144 -2.23 7.46 8.22
N PHE A 145 -1.62 8.22 9.13
CA PHE A 145 -2.25 9.36 9.78
C PHE A 145 -1.54 10.66 9.37
N ALA A 146 -2.27 11.77 9.40
CA ALA A 146 -1.70 13.10 9.29
C ALA A 146 -0.69 13.38 10.43
N ASN A 147 0.03 14.51 10.31
CA ASN A 147 0.90 14.98 11.38
C ASN A 147 0.06 15.16 12.65
N THR A 148 0.44 14.45 13.71
CA THR A 148 -0.36 14.31 14.92
C THR A 148 -0.27 15.55 15.79
N VAL A 149 -1.41 16.10 16.22
CA VAL A 149 -1.49 17.20 17.19
C VAL A 149 -2.22 16.69 18.44
N ASP A 150 -1.69 17.00 19.61
CA ASP A 150 -2.37 16.65 20.87
C ASP A 150 -3.71 17.40 20.95
N GLY A 151 -4.78 16.66 21.25
CA GLY A 151 -6.16 17.20 21.22
C GLY A 151 -6.83 17.30 19.84
N ASP A 152 -6.21 16.80 18.75
CA ASP A 152 -6.89 16.78 17.45
C ASP A 152 -8.14 15.88 17.42
N ALA A 153 -8.99 16.08 16.40
CA ALA A 153 -10.27 15.37 16.23
C ALA A 153 -10.13 13.84 16.17
N CYS A 154 -8.93 13.33 15.89
CA CYS A 154 -8.67 11.89 15.83
C CYS A 154 -8.67 11.25 17.22
N ASN A 155 -8.38 12.03 18.27
CA ASN A 155 -8.26 11.52 19.65
C ASN A 155 -9.61 11.18 20.30
N SER A 156 -10.69 11.71 19.73
CA SER A 156 -12.05 11.50 20.20
C SER A 156 -12.83 10.47 19.39
N ILE A 157 -12.20 9.80 18.41
CA ILE A 157 -12.86 8.81 17.55
C ILE A 157 -12.22 7.43 17.67
N SER A 158 -13.00 6.42 17.32
CA SER A 158 -12.52 5.06 17.07
C SER A 158 -12.76 4.70 15.61
N PHE A 159 -11.89 3.86 15.06
CA PHE A 159 -12.08 3.27 13.74
C PHE A 159 -12.96 2.02 13.79
N PHE A 160 -13.23 1.47 14.99
CA PHE A 160 -14.08 0.30 15.12
C PHE A 160 -15.57 0.69 15.01
N PRO A 161 -16.35 0.07 14.11
CA PRO A 161 -17.71 0.52 13.80
C PRO A 161 -18.76 0.17 14.86
N ILE A 162 -18.42 -0.58 15.91
CA ILE A 162 -19.33 -0.96 17.00
C ILE A 162 -18.96 -0.15 18.26
N PRO A 163 -19.72 0.92 18.61
CA PRO A 163 -19.34 1.86 19.66
C PRO A 163 -19.11 1.23 21.03
N GLN A 164 -19.84 0.17 21.39
CA GLN A 164 -19.77 -0.46 22.71
C GLN A 164 -18.44 -1.20 22.94
N LEU A 165 -17.77 -1.58 21.87
CA LEU A 165 -16.50 -2.30 21.91
C LEU A 165 -15.32 -1.40 21.51
N ALA A 166 -15.61 -0.21 21.00
CA ALA A 166 -14.66 0.69 20.38
C ALA A 166 -13.69 1.30 21.40
N VAL A 167 -12.42 1.42 20.98
CA VAL A 167 -11.40 2.16 21.73
C VAL A 167 -10.92 3.33 20.87
N ASN A 168 -10.83 4.50 21.48
CA ASN A 168 -10.37 5.69 20.77
C ASN A 168 -8.92 5.56 20.33
N MET A 169 -8.62 6.14 19.17
CA MET A 169 -7.27 6.25 18.68
C MET A 169 -6.47 7.22 19.58
N THR A 170 -5.21 6.90 19.85
CA THR A 170 -4.32 7.78 20.64
C THR A 170 -3.30 8.48 19.75
N VAL A 171 -2.86 9.67 20.16
CA VAL A 171 -1.75 10.38 19.53
C VAL A 171 -0.48 9.51 19.49
N SER A 172 -0.17 8.86 20.61
CA SER A 172 1.02 8.00 20.74
C SER A 172 1.01 6.88 19.71
N THR A 173 -0.11 6.17 19.58
CA THR A 173 -0.27 5.08 18.60
C THR A 173 -0.07 5.59 17.17
N ARG A 174 -0.67 6.73 16.81
CA ARG A 174 -0.51 7.33 15.47
C ARG A 174 0.93 7.76 15.20
N ARG A 175 1.60 8.37 16.17
CA ARG A 175 3.02 8.76 16.07
C ARG A 175 3.90 7.55 15.84
N ARG A 176 3.74 6.48 16.62
CA ARG A 176 4.52 5.24 16.49
C ARG A 176 4.29 4.55 15.14
N ALA A 177 3.03 4.39 14.71
CA ALA A 177 2.71 3.81 13.41
C ALA A 177 3.34 4.60 12.25
N ASN A 178 3.22 5.92 12.25
CA ASN A 178 3.83 6.79 11.24
C ASN A 178 5.37 6.76 11.27
N ALA A 179 5.97 6.69 12.46
CA ALA A 179 7.42 6.58 12.63
C ALA A 179 7.94 5.25 12.05
N LEU A 180 7.21 4.15 12.30
CA LEU A 180 7.53 2.84 11.75
C LEU A 180 7.46 2.82 10.22
N VAL A 181 6.38 3.35 9.63
CA VAL A 181 6.27 3.49 8.16
C VAL A 181 7.44 4.30 7.61
N GLY A 182 7.79 5.42 8.26
CA GLY A 182 8.95 6.22 7.87
C GLY A 182 10.27 5.44 7.94
N ALA A 183 10.45 4.60 8.95
CA ALA A 183 11.65 3.77 9.10
C ALA A 183 11.74 2.68 8.01
N VAL A 184 10.62 2.03 7.67
CA VAL A 184 10.52 1.10 6.55
C VAL A 184 10.86 1.79 5.23
N ASN A 185 10.26 2.94 4.93
CA ASN A 185 10.55 3.67 3.70
C ASN A 185 12.02 4.05 3.56
N ARG A 186 12.67 4.51 4.65
CA ARG A 186 14.11 4.80 4.64
C ARG A 186 14.94 3.53 4.38
N GLY A 187 14.53 2.38 4.92
CA GLY A 187 15.20 1.12 4.64
C GLY A 187 15.05 0.69 3.18
N ILE A 188 13.85 0.80 2.61
CA ILE A 188 13.59 0.53 1.19
C ILE A 188 14.46 1.44 0.32
N GLN A 189 14.45 2.75 0.57
CA GLN A 189 15.24 3.72 -0.17
C GLN A 189 16.74 3.37 -0.16
N ARG A 190 17.32 3.13 1.03
CA ARG A 190 18.73 2.70 1.14
C ARG A 190 19.03 1.38 0.42
N SER A 191 18.09 0.44 0.42
CA SER A 191 18.24 -0.82 -0.30
C SER A 191 18.20 -0.62 -1.82
N THR A 192 17.36 0.29 -2.31
CA THR A 192 17.28 0.61 -3.76
C THR A 192 18.52 1.33 -4.26
N GLU A 193 19.14 2.20 -3.45
CA GLU A 193 20.39 2.89 -3.79
C GLU A 193 21.52 1.91 -4.09
N LYS A 194 21.57 0.78 -3.38
CA LYS A 194 22.53 -0.31 -3.66
C LYS A 194 22.28 -1.05 -4.98
N GLY A 195 21.06 -0.98 -5.52
CA GLY A 195 20.66 -1.61 -6.78
C GLY A 195 20.89 -0.76 -8.04
N ALA A 196 21.34 0.50 -7.87
CA ALA A 196 21.58 1.51 -8.90
C ALA A 196 22.42 0.99 -10.10
N PRO A 197 22.29 1.61 -11.29
CA PRO A 197 21.51 2.82 -11.61
C PRO A 197 20.05 2.55 -12.04
N ASN A 198 19.68 1.29 -12.30
CA ASN A 198 18.38 0.94 -12.91
C ASN A 198 17.23 0.80 -11.90
N VAL A 199 17.48 1.01 -10.61
CA VAL A 199 16.47 0.89 -9.55
C VAL A 199 16.22 2.25 -8.94
N GLN A 200 14.96 2.67 -8.93
CA GLN A 200 14.53 3.96 -8.39
C GLN A 200 13.51 3.77 -7.28
N PHE A 201 13.73 4.46 -6.16
CA PHE A 201 12.72 4.59 -5.11
C PHE A 201 11.67 5.64 -5.49
N ILE A 202 10.40 5.29 -5.35
CA ILE A 202 9.26 6.21 -5.51
C ILE A 202 8.65 6.48 -4.13
N ASP A 203 8.76 7.72 -3.65
CA ASP A 203 8.23 8.14 -2.35
C ASP A 203 6.70 8.31 -2.42
N PHE A 204 5.99 7.20 -2.24
CA PHE A 204 4.52 7.20 -2.27
C PHE A 204 3.91 8.00 -1.11
N ASP A 205 4.60 8.10 0.04
CA ASP A 205 4.10 8.86 1.19
C ASP A 205 4.00 10.35 0.89
N LYS A 206 4.93 10.89 0.10
CA LYS A 206 4.86 12.30 -0.34
C LYS A 206 3.56 12.59 -1.08
N LEU A 207 3.05 11.65 -1.87
CA LEU A 207 1.80 11.79 -2.64
C LEU A 207 0.53 11.79 -1.76
N TYR A 208 0.66 11.43 -0.47
CA TYR A 208 -0.42 11.43 0.51
C TYR A 208 -0.54 12.73 1.32
N ALA A 209 0.29 13.74 1.05
CA ALA A 209 0.22 15.02 1.76
C ALA A 209 -1.19 15.63 1.73
N GLY A 210 -1.79 15.85 2.91
CA GLY A 210 -3.14 16.40 3.04
C GLY A 210 -4.26 15.40 2.76
N ARG A 211 -3.96 14.11 2.65
CA ARG A 211 -4.88 13.05 2.21
C ARG A 211 -4.87 11.78 3.06
N ARG A 212 -4.25 11.85 4.24
CA ARG A 212 -4.21 10.73 5.20
C ARG A 212 -5.47 10.67 6.05
N PHE A 213 -5.57 9.68 6.92
CA PHE A 213 -6.53 9.76 8.01
C PHE A 213 -6.20 10.93 8.93
N CYS A 214 -7.23 11.55 9.49
CA CYS A 214 -7.13 12.59 10.50
C CYS A 214 -6.40 13.86 10.04
N GLU A 215 -6.49 14.19 8.75
CA GLU A 215 -6.05 15.48 8.22
C GLU A 215 -6.88 16.61 8.81
N ALA A 216 -6.23 17.71 9.23
CA ALA A 216 -6.91 18.82 9.91
C ALA A 216 -8.03 19.45 9.07
N LYS A 217 -7.88 19.44 7.74
CA LYS A 217 -8.91 19.91 6.79
C LYS A 217 -10.16 19.03 6.75
N ASN A 218 -10.13 17.87 7.42
CA ASN A 218 -11.20 16.89 7.47
C ASN A 218 -11.59 16.56 8.93
N SER A 219 -11.50 17.53 9.84
CA SER A 219 -11.72 17.33 11.29
C SER A 219 -13.15 16.89 11.65
N ASN A 220 -14.15 17.22 10.84
CA ASN A 220 -15.54 16.80 11.06
C ASN A 220 -15.81 15.34 10.66
N ASP A 221 -14.93 14.75 9.84
CA ASP A 221 -14.96 13.34 9.45
C ASP A 221 -13.52 12.80 9.38
N PRO A 222 -12.81 12.61 10.52
CA PRO A 222 -11.39 12.32 10.49
C PRO A 222 -11.03 11.00 9.80
N ILE A 223 -11.97 10.04 9.70
CA ILE A 223 -11.77 8.79 8.97
C ILE A 223 -11.93 9.03 7.47
N GLY A 224 -12.90 9.85 7.04
CA GLY A 224 -13.06 10.19 5.63
C GLY A 224 -13.33 8.97 4.74
N ALA A 225 -14.07 7.99 5.26
CA ALA A 225 -14.34 6.69 4.64
C ALA A 225 -14.66 6.81 3.13
N ASN A 226 -15.62 7.69 2.81
CA ASN A 226 -16.06 7.95 1.44
C ASN A 226 -15.64 9.34 0.94
N ASN A 227 -14.79 10.06 1.68
CA ASN A 227 -14.20 11.31 1.25
C ASN A 227 -13.15 11.04 0.16
N PRO A 228 -13.27 11.60 -1.06
CA PRO A 228 -12.29 11.40 -2.13
C PRO A 228 -10.93 12.03 -1.82
N ASN A 229 -10.85 12.93 -0.85
CA ASN A 229 -9.61 13.55 -0.40
C ASN A 229 -8.89 12.75 0.70
N VAL A 230 -9.48 11.67 1.23
CA VAL A 230 -8.76 10.70 2.08
C VAL A 230 -8.44 9.46 1.26
N PHE A 231 -7.18 9.06 1.24
CA PHE A 231 -6.65 8.09 0.28
C PHE A 231 -6.55 6.65 0.77
N PHE A 232 -6.99 6.37 1.99
CA PHE A 232 -7.07 5.02 2.54
C PHE A 232 -8.51 4.55 2.62
N ASN A 233 -8.73 3.25 2.41
CA ASN A 233 -10.00 2.62 2.78
C ASN A 233 -10.03 2.36 4.29
N ASP A 234 -11.22 2.41 4.86
CA ASP A 234 -11.57 1.90 6.19
C ASP A 234 -12.71 0.86 6.07
N LEU A 235 -13.20 0.31 7.19
CA LEU A 235 -14.27 -0.69 7.20
C LEU A 235 -15.62 -0.16 6.68
N THR A 236 -15.80 1.16 6.63
CA THR A 236 -17.03 1.82 6.17
C THR A 236 -16.89 2.44 4.78
N THR A 237 -15.72 2.30 4.15
CA THR A 237 -15.49 2.73 2.77
C THR A 237 -16.31 1.89 1.83
N ILE A 238 -17.10 2.54 0.97
CA ILE A 238 -17.90 1.87 -0.05
C ILE A 238 -16.94 1.40 -1.15
N LEU A 239 -16.71 0.09 -1.15
CA LEU A 239 -15.90 -0.53 -2.19
C LEU A 239 -16.77 -0.72 -3.45
N PRO A 240 -16.25 -0.38 -4.64
CA PRO A 240 -16.88 -0.79 -5.89
C PRO A 240 -16.86 -2.31 -5.96
N ALA A 241 -17.97 -2.95 -5.62
CA ALA A 241 -18.06 -4.40 -5.58
C ALA A 241 -18.01 -4.98 -7.00
N VAL A 242 -17.26 -6.08 -7.14
CA VAL A 242 -17.31 -6.93 -8.34
C VAL A 242 -18.74 -7.46 -8.47
N GLY A 243 -19.45 -7.08 -9.53
CA GLY A 243 -20.79 -7.58 -9.82
C GLY A 243 -21.94 -6.99 -9.00
N ALA A 244 -21.75 -5.95 -8.18
CA ALA A 244 -22.87 -5.24 -7.55
C ALA A 244 -23.15 -3.89 -8.25
N ALA A 245 -24.43 -3.51 -8.28
CA ALA A 245 -24.94 -2.41 -9.09
C ALA A 245 -24.35 -1.02 -8.75
N ASN A 246 -24.51 -0.12 -9.72
CA ASN A 246 -24.10 1.29 -9.71
C ASN A 246 -24.41 2.03 -8.39
N PHE A 247 -23.52 2.95 -7.99
CA PHE A 247 -23.50 3.63 -6.69
C PHE A 247 -24.80 4.42 -6.38
N THR A 248 -25.54 4.82 -7.41
CA THR A 248 -26.87 5.46 -7.30
C THR A 248 -27.99 4.51 -6.82
N LYS A 249 -27.71 3.22 -6.59
CA LYS A 249 -28.66 2.20 -6.11
C LYS A 249 -28.36 1.65 -4.71
N GLN A 250 -27.41 2.22 -3.96
CA GLN A 250 -27.11 1.75 -2.60
C GLN A 250 -28.01 2.43 -1.55
N THR A 251 -28.49 1.65 -0.58
CA THR A 251 -29.59 1.98 0.34
C THR A 251 -29.17 2.98 1.44
N PRO A 252 -29.98 4.01 1.72
CA PRO A 252 -29.89 4.75 2.98
C PRO A 252 -29.99 3.80 4.19
N GLY A 253 -29.06 3.90 5.15
CA GLY A 253 -29.03 3.02 6.34
C GLY A 253 -28.09 1.82 6.26
N LEU A 254 -26.98 1.94 5.53
CA LEU A 254 -25.96 0.90 5.34
C LEU A 254 -25.54 0.25 6.69
N LYS A 255 -25.81 -1.05 6.83
CA LYS A 255 -25.27 -1.91 7.90
C LYS A 255 -23.88 -2.39 7.46
N VAL A 256 -22.85 -2.11 8.26
CA VAL A 256 -21.47 -2.56 8.01
C VAL A 256 -21.40 -4.07 8.24
N ASP A 257 -21.24 -4.85 7.17
CA ASP A 257 -20.91 -6.27 7.30
C ASP A 257 -19.42 -6.41 7.59
N ILE A 258 -19.10 -6.42 8.89
CA ILE A 258 -17.73 -6.60 9.37
C ILE A 258 -17.17 -7.98 9.05
N THR A 259 -17.94 -8.93 8.52
CA THR A 259 -17.46 -10.27 8.12
C THR A 259 -17.01 -10.34 6.66
N ASN A 260 -17.27 -9.30 5.87
CA ASN A 260 -16.86 -9.25 4.48
C ASN A 260 -15.32 -9.22 4.35
N VAL A 261 -14.75 -10.31 3.81
CA VAL A 261 -13.30 -10.50 3.69
C VAL A 261 -12.64 -9.42 2.82
N LEU A 262 -13.29 -8.99 1.73
CA LEU A 262 -12.75 -7.93 0.88
C LEU A 262 -12.72 -6.60 1.64
N GLN A 263 -13.79 -6.28 2.38
CA GLN A 263 -13.82 -5.08 3.23
C GLN A 263 -12.69 -5.11 4.25
N GLN A 264 -12.57 -6.19 5.03
CA GLN A 264 -11.53 -6.35 6.05
C GLN A 264 -10.12 -6.25 5.47
N LYS A 265 -9.88 -6.82 4.29
CA LYS A 265 -8.57 -6.77 3.63
C LYS A 265 -8.26 -5.43 2.97
N SER A 266 -9.27 -4.67 2.56
CA SER A 266 -9.08 -3.38 1.87
C SER A 266 -8.65 -2.24 2.80
N VAL A 267 -8.93 -2.39 4.08
CA VAL A 267 -8.64 -1.44 5.15
C VAL A 267 -7.15 -1.06 5.16
N PHE A 268 -6.85 0.24 5.28
CA PHE A 268 -5.50 0.84 5.18
C PHE A 268 -4.80 0.63 3.82
N HIS A 269 -5.49 0.10 2.80
CA HIS A 269 -4.98 0.08 1.43
C HIS A 269 -5.36 1.36 0.70
N PRO A 270 -4.59 1.75 -0.34
CA PRO A 270 -4.87 2.90 -1.16
C PRO A 270 -6.23 2.80 -1.87
N LYS A 271 -6.98 3.90 -1.91
CA LYS A 271 -8.10 4.09 -2.83
C LYS A 271 -7.60 4.25 -4.26
N THR A 272 -8.49 4.07 -5.24
CA THR A 272 -8.19 4.26 -6.67
C THR A 272 -7.56 5.64 -6.98
N GLY A 273 -7.95 6.69 -6.25
CA GLY A 273 -7.38 8.04 -6.41
C GLY A 273 -5.89 8.12 -6.03
N ALA A 274 -5.48 7.41 -4.99
CA ALA A 274 -4.07 7.32 -4.60
C ALA A 274 -3.25 6.53 -5.63
N HIS A 275 -3.79 5.40 -6.09
CA HIS A 275 -3.20 4.62 -7.18
C HIS A 275 -3.04 5.44 -8.47
N ARG A 276 -4.00 6.31 -8.78
CA ARG A 276 -3.96 7.19 -9.96
C ARG A 276 -2.78 8.16 -9.91
N ILE A 277 -2.58 8.80 -8.76
CA ILE A 277 -1.49 9.78 -8.61
C ILE A 277 -0.13 9.08 -8.60
N LEU A 278 -0.02 7.89 -8.02
CA LEU A 278 1.21 7.09 -8.11
C LEU A 278 1.52 6.66 -9.55
N ALA A 279 0.51 6.21 -10.31
CA ALA A 279 0.67 5.89 -11.72
C ALA A 279 1.13 7.12 -12.52
N ALA A 280 0.54 8.30 -12.27
CA ALA A 280 0.96 9.55 -12.91
C ALA A 280 2.41 9.93 -12.56
N GLU A 281 2.81 9.80 -11.30
CA GLU A 281 4.19 10.04 -10.85
C GLU A 281 5.18 9.10 -11.54
N MET A 282 4.88 7.80 -11.60
CA MET A 282 5.71 6.83 -12.31
C MET A 282 5.78 7.14 -13.81
N ASN A 283 4.66 7.50 -14.43
CA ASN A 283 4.62 7.88 -15.83
C ASN A 283 5.49 9.11 -16.11
N TYR A 284 5.43 10.12 -15.26
CA TYR A 284 6.31 11.29 -15.34
C TYR A 284 7.80 10.90 -15.26
N ASN A 285 8.16 10.03 -14.31
CA ASN A 285 9.53 9.53 -14.18
C ASN A 285 9.99 8.70 -15.39
N ILE A 286 9.08 7.98 -16.05
CA ILE A 286 9.38 7.27 -17.29
C ILE A 286 9.80 8.27 -18.37
N LEU A 287 8.98 9.29 -18.61
CA LEU A 287 9.15 10.29 -19.67
C LEU A 287 10.38 11.18 -19.48
N LEU A 288 10.69 11.58 -18.24
CA LEU A 288 11.88 12.40 -17.94
C LEU A 288 13.18 11.74 -18.40
N HIS A 289 13.32 10.43 -18.18
CA HIS A 289 14.57 9.72 -18.52
C HIS A 289 14.59 9.19 -19.95
N SER A 290 13.44 9.19 -20.65
CA SER A 290 13.39 8.87 -22.08
C SER A 290 13.87 10.02 -22.97
N THR A 291 13.99 11.24 -22.42
CA THR A 291 14.30 12.47 -23.18
C THR A 291 15.69 13.05 -22.90
N ILE A 292 16.44 12.50 -21.93
CA ILE A 292 17.81 12.93 -21.61
C ILE A 292 18.76 11.86 -22.18
N PRO A 293 19.52 12.16 -23.25
CA PRO A 293 20.59 11.28 -23.69
C PRO A 293 21.60 11.19 -22.56
N VAL A 294 21.90 9.98 -22.08
CA VAL A 294 23.10 9.75 -21.29
C VAL A 294 24.27 9.97 -22.24
N ILE A 295 24.82 11.18 -22.26
CA ILE A 295 26.10 11.43 -22.91
C ILE A 295 27.11 10.62 -22.10
N PRO A 296 27.80 9.62 -22.69
CA PRO A 296 28.89 8.98 -22.00
C PRO A 296 29.96 10.04 -21.80
N HIS A 297 30.30 10.34 -20.55
CA HIS A 297 31.52 11.05 -20.26
C HIS A 297 32.69 10.16 -20.73
N VAL A 298 33.33 10.61 -21.81
CA VAL A 298 34.60 10.10 -22.35
C VAL A 298 35.71 10.31 -21.32
#